data_AF-A0A851B240-F1
#
_entry.id   AF-A0A851B240-F1
#
_cell.length_a   1.000
_cell.length_b   1.000
_cell.length_c   1.000
_cell.angle_alpha   90.00
_cell.angle_beta   90.00
_cell.angle_gamma   90.00
#
_symmetry.space_group_name_H-M   'P 1'
#
loop_
_entity.id
_entity.type
_entity.pdbx_description
1 polymer ?
#
loop_
_entity_poly.entity_id
_entity_poly.type
_entity_poly.pdbx_seq_one_letter_code
_entity_poly.pdbx_strand_id
1 'polypeptide(L)'
;MAKNANDDGGGDDTSFNFSWKMFTSWDYLIGNPETADNKFASITTSFKEAIVEEQESRKEENIHLTRFLRVLANFLALCTLAGSGYLIFFVVRRSQKFALEGLENYGWWERNEVNTVMSLLGMFCPTLFDVISSLENYHPRIALRWQLGRIFALFLGNLYTFIIALMDEINLKARYLLPFTLEEEKIVKYNMTIWEASLYNGSIPENSTAPPIQVDPADVPRGPCWETMVGQEFVRLTVSDMMTTYITILIGDFLRAVFVRFFNYCWCWDLEYGFPSYSEFDISGNVLGLIFNQGMIWMGSFYAPCLPAINVFRLHTSMYLQCWAVMCCNVPQERVFKASRSNNFYMAMLLFILFLSTLPAVYTIVSIPPSFDCGPFSGKTRMFEVISETLEHDFPSWFGKVFGYASNPGLILPFILLMVLSIYYLNATSKSYKEANLELKKKLQSVRIKN
;
A
#
# COMPACT_ATOMS: atom_id res chain seq x y z
N MET A 1 -14.39 -41.02 -32.53
CA MET A 1 -13.96 -40.26 -31.34
C MET A 1 -14.91 -40.40 -30.13
N ALA A 2 -15.75 -41.45 -30.06
CA ALA A 2 -16.67 -41.69 -28.95
C ALA A 2 -16.61 -43.18 -28.54
N LYS A 3 -15.46 -43.63 -28.00
CA LYS A 3 -15.29 -45.01 -27.52
C LYS A 3 -14.50 -45.12 -26.21
N ASN A 4 -14.56 -44.09 -25.37
CA ASN A 4 -14.05 -44.13 -23.99
C ASN A 4 -15.10 -43.65 -22.97
N ALA A 5 -16.38 -43.64 -23.35
CA ALA A 5 -17.48 -43.44 -22.41
C ALA A 5 -17.94 -44.82 -21.94
N ASN A 6 -17.21 -45.43 -21.01
CA ASN A 6 -17.74 -46.55 -20.26
C ASN A 6 -17.35 -46.43 -18.79
N ASP A 7 -18.40 -46.41 -17.97
CA ASP A 7 -18.49 -47.11 -16.69
C ASP A 7 -17.74 -46.59 -15.46
N ASP A 8 -17.75 -45.28 -15.26
CA ASP A 8 -17.87 -44.75 -13.90
C ASP A 8 -18.76 -43.49 -13.92
N GLY A 9 -19.93 -43.62 -13.28
CA GLY A 9 -21.00 -42.62 -13.19
C GLY A 9 -20.64 -41.43 -12.29
N GLY A 10 -19.56 -40.74 -12.63
CA GLY A 10 -19.03 -39.62 -11.88
C GLY A 10 -17.84 -39.00 -12.59
N GLY A 11 -18.02 -38.61 -13.86
CA GLY A 11 -17.06 -37.75 -14.53
C GLY A 11 -17.02 -36.43 -13.80
N ASP A 12 -15.99 -36.26 -12.97
CA ASP A 12 -15.64 -35.05 -12.24
C ASP A 12 -15.84 -33.84 -13.18
N ASP A 13 -16.42 -32.73 -12.71
CA ASP A 13 -16.77 -31.53 -13.51
C ASP A 13 -15.54 -30.95 -14.29
N THR A 14 -14.35 -31.48 -14.03
CA THR A 14 -13.05 -31.21 -14.63
C THR A 14 -12.78 -31.98 -15.94
N SER A 15 -13.45 -33.12 -16.18
CA SER A 15 -13.16 -34.04 -17.29
C SER A 15 -13.42 -33.48 -18.70
N PHE A 16 -14.31 -32.49 -18.83
CA PHE A 16 -14.63 -31.82 -20.11
C PHE A 16 -14.45 -30.31 -20.05
N ASN A 17 -13.51 -29.81 -19.24
CA ASN A 17 -13.30 -28.37 -19.03
C ASN A 17 -13.07 -27.61 -20.35
N PHE A 18 -12.26 -28.14 -21.26
CA PHE A 18 -12.02 -27.53 -22.57
C PHE A 18 -13.26 -27.49 -23.47
N SER A 19 -13.99 -28.60 -23.58
CA SER A 19 -15.20 -28.67 -24.39
C SER A 19 -16.28 -27.73 -23.85
N TRP A 20 -16.46 -27.70 -22.52
CA TRP A 20 -17.40 -26.79 -21.88
C TRP A 20 -17.03 -25.33 -22.14
N LYS A 21 -15.75 -24.96 -21.96
CA LYS A 21 -15.27 -23.63 -22.31
C LYS A 21 -15.48 -23.31 -23.79
N MET A 22 -15.32 -24.26 -24.70
CA MET A 22 -15.45 -24.00 -26.15
C MET A 22 -16.88 -23.68 -26.55
N PHE A 23 -17.83 -24.46 -26.06
CA PHE A 23 -19.23 -24.32 -26.48
C PHE A 23 -20.03 -23.30 -25.67
N THR A 24 -19.59 -22.95 -24.46
CA THR A 24 -20.40 -22.10 -23.55
C THR A 24 -19.79 -20.73 -23.26
N SER A 25 -18.59 -20.43 -23.76
CA SER A 25 -17.92 -19.17 -23.44
C SER A 25 -18.34 -17.99 -24.31
N TRP A 26 -18.83 -18.25 -25.53
CA TRP A 26 -19.31 -17.20 -26.44
C TRP A 26 -20.72 -16.74 -26.07
N ASP A 27 -20.93 -15.42 -26.12
CA ASP A 27 -22.23 -14.80 -25.89
C ASP A 27 -22.77 -14.29 -27.23
N TYR A 28 -23.81 -14.94 -27.73
CA TYR A 28 -24.42 -14.64 -29.03
C TYR A 28 -25.31 -13.38 -29.01
N LEU A 29 -25.50 -12.75 -27.86
CA LEU A 29 -26.26 -11.51 -27.72
C LEU A 29 -25.39 -10.26 -27.93
N ILE A 30 -24.09 -10.41 -28.16
CA ILE A 30 -23.17 -9.31 -28.41
C ILE A 30 -23.35 -8.78 -29.85
N GLY A 31 -23.94 -7.59 -29.99
CA GLY A 31 -24.06 -6.89 -31.28
C GLY A 31 -22.97 -5.86 -31.56
N ASN A 32 -22.20 -5.43 -30.55
CA ASN A 32 -21.13 -4.44 -30.72
C ASN A 32 -19.80 -5.13 -31.08
N PRO A 33 -19.14 -4.78 -32.20
CA PRO A 33 -17.87 -5.39 -32.62
C PRO A 33 -16.75 -5.22 -31.60
N GLU A 34 -16.62 -4.06 -30.94
CA GLU A 34 -15.58 -3.84 -29.94
C GLU A 34 -15.75 -4.75 -28.71
N THR A 35 -17.00 -5.03 -28.34
CA THR A 35 -17.31 -5.96 -27.23
C THR A 35 -17.05 -7.41 -27.66
N ALA A 36 -17.27 -7.74 -28.93
CA ALA A 36 -16.97 -9.06 -29.48
C ALA A 36 -15.45 -9.33 -29.48
N ASP A 37 -14.63 -8.36 -29.87
CA ASP A 37 -13.16 -8.48 -29.83
C ASP A 37 -12.64 -8.66 -28.40
N ASN A 38 -13.16 -7.86 -27.45
CA ASN A 38 -12.83 -8.02 -26.03
C ASN A 38 -13.25 -9.39 -25.48
N LYS A 39 -14.43 -9.88 -25.88
CA LYS A 39 -14.93 -11.20 -25.49
C LYS A 39 -14.07 -12.31 -26.08
N PHE A 40 -13.69 -12.20 -27.35
CA PHE A 40 -12.79 -13.13 -28.03
C PHE A 40 -11.43 -13.20 -27.32
N ALA A 41 -10.79 -12.05 -27.07
CA ALA A 41 -9.53 -11.97 -26.33
C ALA A 41 -9.64 -12.59 -24.93
N SER A 42 -10.75 -12.33 -24.21
CA SER A 42 -10.99 -12.94 -22.89
C SER A 42 -11.14 -14.47 -22.96
N ILE A 43 -11.80 -15.00 -23.99
CA ILE A 43 -11.97 -16.44 -24.19
C ILE A 43 -10.62 -17.08 -24.52
N THR A 44 -9.86 -16.52 -25.47
CA THR A 44 -8.53 -16.98 -25.84
C THR A 44 -7.60 -17.04 -24.64
N THR A 45 -7.59 -16.00 -23.81
CA THR A 45 -6.84 -15.98 -22.54
C THR A 45 -7.28 -17.11 -21.60
N SER A 46 -8.58 -17.33 -21.43
CA SER A 46 -9.08 -18.40 -20.57
C SER A 46 -8.73 -19.81 -21.07
N PHE A 47 -8.59 -19.97 -22.39
CA PHE A 47 -8.10 -21.20 -23.00
C PHE A 47 -6.60 -21.38 -22.79
N LYS A 48 -5.80 -20.35 -23.04
CA LYS A 48 -4.35 -20.36 -22.75
C LYS A 48 -4.09 -20.76 -21.30
N GLU A 49 -4.83 -20.18 -20.35
CA GLU A 49 -4.74 -20.56 -18.93
C GLU A 49 -5.04 -22.03 -18.67
N ALA A 50 -6.12 -22.56 -19.24
CA ALA A 50 -6.49 -23.96 -19.03
C ALA A 50 -5.48 -24.92 -19.65
N ILE A 51 -4.93 -24.58 -20.82
CA ILE A 51 -3.88 -25.38 -21.47
C ILE A 51 -2.62 -25.39 -20.61
N VAL A 52 -2.19 -24.23 -20.10
CA VAL A 52 -1.02 -24.12 -19.23
C VAL A 52 -1.24 -24.89 -17.91
N GLU A 53 -2.43 -24.78 -17.31
CA GLU A 53 -2.80 -25.50 -16.08
C GLU A 53 -2.70 -27.03 -16.27
N GLU A 54 -3.09 -27.53 -17.44
CA GLU A 54 -3.03 -28.96 -17.75
C GLU A 54 -1.66 -29.45 -18.25
N GLN A 55 -0.86 -28.56 -18.84
CA GLN A 55 0.56 -28.83 -19.14
C GLN A 55 1.38 -28.92 -17.85
N GLU A 56 1.16 -28.02 -16.90
CA GLU A 56 1.81 -28.08 -15.58
C GLU A 56 1.37 -29.30 -14.78
N SER A 57 0.08 -29.67 -14.82
CA SER A 57 -0.39 -30.86 -14.10
C SER A 57 0.19 -32.17 -14.64
N ARG A 58 0.57 -32.22 -15.92
CA ARG A 58 1.20 -33.39 -16.56
C ARG A 58 2.72 -33.47 -16.39
N LYS A 59 3.36 -32.45 -15.82
CA LYS A 59 4.81 -32.42 -15.65
C LYS A 59 5.23 -33.37 -14.53
N GLU A 60 5.85 -34.50 -14.89
CA GLU A 60 6.43 -35.43 -13.91
C GLU A 60 7.73 -34.84 -13.35
N GLU A 61 7.65 -34.24 -12.16
CA GLU A 61 8.82 -33.71 -11.46
C GLU A 61 9.45 -34.71 -10.49
N ASN A 62 10.77 -34.68 -10.39
CA ASN A 62 11.52 -35.42 -9.38
C ASN A 62 11.14 -34.92 -7.98
N ILE A 63 10.28 -35.68 -7.29
CA ILE A 63 9.70 -35.33 -5.98
C ILE A 63 10.76 -34.91 -4.95
N HIS A 64 11.92 -35.58 -4.93
CA HIS A 64 13.01 -35.31 -3.99
C HIS A 64 13.74 -33.99 -4.28
N LEU A 65 14.02 -33.69 -5.56
CA LEU A 65 14.69 -32.45 -5.97
C LEU A 65 13.78 -31.25 -5.73
N THR A 66 12.51 -31.33 -6.15
CA THR A 66 11.53 -30.25 -5.95
C THR A 66 11.32 -29.97 -4.46
N ARG A 67 11.24 -31.01 -3.61
CA ARG A 67 11.12 -30.83 -2.16
C ARG A 67 12.37 -30.16 -1.55
N PHE A 68 13.57 -30.55 -1.98
CA PHE A 68 14.81 -29.91 -1.53
C PHE A 68 14.88 -28.44 -1.95
N LEU A 69 14.58 -28.12 -3.21
CA LEU A 69 14.55 -26.75 -3.74
C LEU A 69 13.57 -25.87 -2.96
N ARG A 70 12.38 -26.41 -2.63
CA ARG A 70 11.37 -25.71 -1.82
C ARG A 70 11.83 -25.45 -0.40
N VAL A 71 12.49 -26.41 0.25
CA VAL A 71 13.03 -26.22 1.61
C VAL A 71 14.14 -25.17 1.59
N LEU A 72 15.04 -25.25 0.62
CA LEU A 72 16.13 -24.28 0.43
C LEU A 72 15.59 -22.88 0.19
N ALA A 73 14.63 -22.73 -0.72
CA ALA A 73 14.04 -21.45 -1.05
C ALA A 73 13.26 -20.82 0.12
N ASN A 74 12.48 -21.63 0.87
CA ASN A 74 11.80 -21.11 2.06
C ASN A 74 12.78 -20.75 3.19
N PHE A 75 13.88 -21.49 3.32
CA PHE A 75 14.97 -21.11 4.22
C PHE A 75 15.61 -19.78 3.81
N LEU A 76 15.96 -19.60 2.53
CA LEU A 76 16.49 -18.35 2.01
C LEU A 76 15.52 -17.19 2.21
N ALA A 77 14.23 -17.38 1.91
CA ALA A 77 13.19 -16.37 2.12
C ALA A 77 13.10 -15.96 3.60
N LEU A 78 13.15 -16.92 4.52
CA LEU A 78 13.13 -16.65 5.95
C LEU A 78 14.39 -15.91 6.41
N CYS A 79 15.57 -16.28 5.89
CA CYS A 79 16.81 -15.55 6.15
C CYS A 79 16.75 -14.11 5.64
N THR A 80 16.20 -13.86 4.45
CA THR A 80 16.02 -12.50 3.91
C THR A 80 15.04 -11.70 4.74
N LEU A 81 13.91 -12.29 5.17
CA LEU A 81 12.94 -11.64 6.05
C LEU A 81 13.53 -11.32 7.43
N ALA A 82 14.21 -12.29 8.06
CA ALA A 82 14.85 -12.08 9.35
C ALA A 82 16.00 -11.05 9.26
N GLY A 83 16.81 -11.12 8.20
CA GLY A 83 17.90 -10.19 7.94
C GLY A 83 17.40 -8.76 7.73
N SER A 84 16.37 -8.58 6.89
CA SER A 84 15.75 -7.27 6.68
C SER A 84 15.13 -6.72 7.98
N GLY A 85 14.40 -7.54 8.74
CA GLY A 85 13.83 -7.14 10.04
C GLY A 85 14.90 -6.72 11.07
N TYR A 86 16.00 -7.47 11.16
CA TYR A 86 17.12 -7.12 12.04
C TYR A 86 17.80 -5.81 11.62
N LEU A 87 18.02 -5.61 10.32
CA LEU A 87 18.67 -4.41 9.79
C LEU A 87 17.80 -3.17 10.05
N ILE A 88 16.49 -3.26 9.84
CA ILE A 88 15.55 -2.18 10.17
C ILE A 88 15.59 -1.87 11.67
N PHE A 89 15.46 -2.89 12.53
CA PHE A 89 15.52 -2.69 13.98
C PHE A 89 16.84 -2.02 14.42
N PHE A 90 17.97 -2.45 13.85
CA PHE A 90 19.27 -1.87 14.15
C PHE A 90 19.36 -0.39 13.75
N VAL A 91 18.92 -0.05 12.54
CA VAL A 91 18.98 1.31 11.99
C VAL A 91 18.03 2.26 12.73
N VAL A 92 16.82 1.80 13.05
CA VAL A 92 15.85 2.56 13.88
C VAL A 92 16.40 2.83 15.27
N ARG A 93 16.96 1.82 15.94
CA ARG A 93 17.54 2.00 17.27
C ARG A 93 18.75 2.94 17.24
N ARG A 94 19.50 2.94 16.15
CA ARG A 94 20.62 3.86 15.94
C ARG A 94 20.15 5.28 15.68
N SER A 95 19.13 5.48 14.84
CA SER A 95 18.57 6.80 14.56
C SER A 95 17.99 7.45 15.81
N GLN A 96 17.37 6.67 16.70
CA GLN A 96 16.88 7.17 17.99
C GLN A 96 17.99 7.67 18.91
N LYS A 97 19.17 7.02 18.92
CA LYS A 97 20.32 7.51 19.70
C LYS A 97 20.79 8.87 19.20
N PHE A 98 20.86 9.05 17.88
CA PHE A 98 21.23 10.33 17.30
C PHE A 98 20.20 11.44 17.59
N ALA A 99 18.92 11.11 17.66
CA ALA A 99 17.89 12.05 18.06
C ALA A 99 18.05 12.52 19.52
N LEU A 100 18.62 11.67 20.40
CA LEU A 100 18.84 11.95 21.82
C LEU A 100 20.14 12.72 22.11
N GLU A 101 21.20 12.51 21.33
CA GLU A 101 22.52 13.12 21.54
C GLU A 101 22.69 14.53 20.94
N GLY A 102 21.70 15.03 20.20
CA GLY A 102 21.70 16.39 19.64
C GLY A 102 22.30 16.45 18.23
N LEU A 103 21.54 17.03 17.29
CA LEU A 103 21.71 16.86 15.85
C LEU A 103 22.70 17.84 15.18
N GLU A 104 23.62 18.44 15.92
CA GLU A 104 24.44 19.56 15.42
C GLU A 104 25.78 19.14 14.78
N ASN A 105 26.24 17.90 14.96
CA ASN A 105 27.56 17.44 14.48
C ASN A 105 27.53 16.27 13.49
N TYR A 106 26.35 15.84 13.01
CA TYR A 106 26.22 14.64 12.17
C TYR A 106 25.93 14.99 10.71
N GLY A 107 26.52 14.21 9.80
CA GLY A 107 26.43 14.41 8.35
C GLY A 107 25.04 14.14 7.76
N TRP A 108 24.89 14.46 6.47
CA TRP A 108 23.65 14.22 5.72
C TRP A 108 23.25 12.73 5.69
N TRP A 109 24.24 11.82 5.71
CA TRP A 109 24.03 10.39 5.64
C TRP A 109 23.39 9.83 6.91
N GLU A 110 23.86 10.28 8.07
CA GLU A 110 23.34 9.88 9.39
C GLU A 110 21.88 10.32 9.59
N ARG A 111 21.50 11.48 9.03
CA ARG A 111 20.11 11.98 9.07
C ARG A 111 19.16 11.13 8.23
N ASN A 112 19.62 10.65 7.09
CA ASN A 112 18.81 9.93 6.11
C ASN A 112 19.03 8.41 6.13
N GLU A 113 19.76 7.88 7.13
CA GLU A 113 20.13 6.47 7.22
C GLU A 113 18.88 5.56 7.17
N VAL A 114 17.85 5.86 7.97
CA VAL A 114 16.59 5.08 8.02
C VAL A 114 15.89 5.10 6.66
N ASN A 115 15.67 6.29 6.09
CA ASN A 115 14.96 6.44 4.83
C ASN A 115 15.72 5.76 3.67
N THR A 116 17.05 5.87 3.66
CA THR A 116 17.91 5.23 2.67
C THR A 116 17.83 3.72 2.80
N VAL A 117 18.00 3.16 4.01
CA VAL A 117 17.93 1.72 4.24
C VAL A 117 16.57 1.15 3.89
N MET A 118 15.48 1.83 4.27
CA MET A 118 14.12 1.41 3.92
C MET A 118 13.90 1.40 2.41
N SER A 119 14.38 2.41 1.70
CA SER A 119 14.29 2.48 0.23
C SER A 119 15.12 1.36 -0.43
N LEU A 120 16.33 1.09 0.08
CA LEU A 120 17.19 0.02 -0.41
C LEU A 120 16.58 -1.36 -0.18
N LEU A 121 16.01 -1.61 1.02
CA LEU A 121 15.31 -2.86 1.31
C LEU A 121 14.07 -3.02 0.42
N GLY A 122 13.32 -1.94 0.19
CA GLY A 122 12.19 -1.93 -0.74
C GLY A 122 12.58 -2.22 -2.18
N MET A 123 13.80 -1.88 -2.61
CA MET A 123 14.31 -2.17 -3.96
C MET A 123 14.90 -3.59 -4.07
N PHE A 124 15.72 -4.00 -3.11
CA PHE A 124 16.50 -5.24 -3.19
C PHE A 124 15.75 -6.47 -2.66
N CYS A 125 14.92 -6.35 -1.63
CA CYS A 125 14.23 -7.53 -1.09
C CYS A 125 13.20 -8.12 -2.07
N PRO A 126 12.38 -7.34 -2.80
CA PRO A 126 11.48 -7.90 -3.81
C PRO A 126 12.23 -8.63 -4.92
N THR A 127 13.32 -8.06 -5.43
CA THR A 127 14.14 -8.70 -6.47
C THR A 127 14.76 -10.01 -5.98
N LEU A 128 15.19 -10.09 -4.71
CA LEU A 128 15.62 -11.35 -4.09
C LEU A 128 14.47 -12.35 -3.96
N PHE A 129 13.26 -11.92 -3.59
CA PHE A 129 12.10 -12.81 -3.50
C PHE A 129 11.68 -13.36 -4.88
N ASP A 130 11.87 -12.61 -5.95
CA ASP A 130 11.60 -13.07 -7.32
C ASP A 130 12.57 -14.18 -7.73
N VAL A 131 13.86 -14.02 -7.43
CA VAL A 131 14.88 -15.05 -7.64
C VAL A 131 14.59 -16.28 -6.77
N ILE A 132 14.14 -16.09 -5.53
CA ILE A 132 13.76 -17.21 -4.66
C ILE A 132 12.49 -17.91 -5.20
N SER A 133 11.54 -17.16 -5.73
CA SER A 133 10.29 -17.70 -6.29
C SER A 133 10.55 -18.57 -7.53
N SER A 134 11.50 -18.17 -8.38
CA SER A 134 11.90 -18.98 -9.55
C SER A 134 12.54 -20.31 -9.14
N LEU A 135 13.19 -20.37 -7.96
CA LEU A 135 13.72 -21.61 -7.38
C LEU A 135 12.63 -22.53 -6.80
N GLU A 136 11.43 -22.04 -6.48
CA GLU A 136 10.40 -22.87 -5.83
C GLU A 136 9.55 -23.69 -6.80
N ASN A 137 9.52 -23.30 -8.09
CA ASN A 137 8.68 -23.89 -9.12
C ASN A 137 7.24 -24.14 -8.62
N TYR A 138 6.67 -23.18 -7.90
CA TYR A 138 5.26 -23.25 -7.52
C TYR A 138 4.38 -23.00 -8.74
N HIS A 139 3.19 -23.61 -8.74
CA HIS A 139 2.12 -23.21 -9.65
C HIS A 139 1.95 -21.68 -9.56
N PRO A 140 1.87 -20.94 -10.67
CA PRO A 140 2.08 -19.51 -10.66
C PRO A 140 1.05 -18.74 -9.83
N ARG A 141 -0.19 -19.24 -9.72
CA ARG A 141 -1.20 -18.66 -8.79
C ARG A 141 -0.81 -18.76 -7.31
N ILE A 142 -0.12 -19.83 -6.95
CA ILE A 142 0.34 -20.10 -5.58
C ILE A 142 1.64 -19.35 -5.34
N ALA A 143 2.58 -19.39 -6.30
CA ALA A 143 3.81 -18.62 -6.28
C ALA A 143 3.53 -17.14 -6.03
N LEU A 144 2.59 -16.58 -6.80
CA LEU A 144 2.20 -15.18 -6.66
C LEU A 144 1.67 -14.84 -5.26
N ARG A 145 0.83 -15.70 -4.67
CA ARG A 145 0.30 -15.48 -3.31
C ARG A 145 1.39 -15.54 -2.25
N TRP A 146 2.35 -16.46 -2.39
CA TRP A 146 3.48 -16.57 -1.47
C TRP A 146 4.43 -15.40 -1.60
N GLN A 147 4.78 -15.00 -2.82
CA GLN A 147 5.61 -13.82 -3.11
C GLN A 147 4.96 -12.57 -2.51
N LEU A 148 3.67 -12.36 -2.76
CA LEU A 148 2.93 -11.23 -2.22
C LEU A 148 2.82 -11.29 -0.69
N GLY A 149 2.63 -12.49 -0.12
CA GLY A 149 2.66 -12.69 1.34
C GLY A 149 4.01 -12.33 1.97
N ARG A 150 5.14 -12.67 1.33
CA ARG A 150 6.50 -12.34 1.80
C ARG A 150 6.76 -10.85 1.75
N ILE A 151 6.42 -10.21 0.62
CA ILE A 151 6.54 -8.77 0.47
C ILE A 151 5.68 -8.06 1.52
N PHE A 152 4.43 -8.49 1.68
CA PHE A 152 3.53 -7.97 2.70
C PHE A 152 4.06 -8.15 4.13
N ALA A 153 4.67 -9.30 4.46
CA ALA A 153 5.30 -9.51 5.76
C ALA A 153 6.46 -8.53 6.00
N LEU A 154 7.27 -8.25 4.96
CA LEU A 154 8.34 -7.26 5.04
C LEU A 154 7.79 -5.85 5.31
N PHE A 155 6.68 -5.48 4.66
CA PHE A 155 6.00 -4.21 4.91
C PHE A 155 5.35 -4.12 6.28
N LEU A 156 4.71 -5.19 6.76
CA LEU A 156 4.15 -5.23 8.11
C LEU A 156 5.26 -5.12 9.16
N GLY A 157 6.42 -5.74 8.90
CA GLY A 157 7.63 -5.56 9.70
C GLY A 157 8.11 -4.11 9.72
N ASN A 158 8.22 -3.47 8.55
CA ASN A 158 8.57 -2.04 8.43
C ASN A 158 7.60 -1.16 9.24
N LEU A 159 6.28 -1.31 9.04
CA LEU A 159 5.29 -0.55 9.80
C LEU A 159 5.37 -0.82 11.30
N TYR A 160 5.54 -2.08 11.71
CA TYR A 160 5.67 -2.46 13.12
C TYR A 160 6.89 -1.79 13.77
N THR A 161 8.04 -1.78 13.08
CA THR A 161 9.24 -1.10 13.58
C THR A 161 9.05 0.41 13.66
N PHE A 162 8.34 1.03 12.71
CA PHE A 162 7.99 2.44 12.76
C PHE A 162 7.08 2.76 13.96
N ILE A 163 6.09 1.91 14.24
CA ILE A 163 5.20 2.06 15.41
C ILE A 163 5.98 1.92 16.71
N ILE A 164 6.88 0.93 16.83
CA ILE A 164 7.76 0.80 18.00
C ILE A 164 8.66 2.02 18.13
N ALA A 165 9.25 2.49 17.03
CA ALA A 165 10.11 3.67 17.04
C ALA A 165 9.37 4.89 17.60
N LEU A 166 8.15 5.13 17.12
CA LEU A 166 7.28 6.19 17.61
C LEU A 166 6.92 5.99 19.07
N MET A 167 6.52 4.77 19.46
CA MET A 167 6.12 4.47 20.85
C MET A 167 7.29 4.66 21.81
N ASP A 168 8.49 4.20 21.46
CA ASP A 168 9.71 4.37 22.26
C ASP A 168 10.15 5.83 22.29
N GLU A 169 10.07 6.54 21.17
CA GLU A 169 10.35 7.97 21.11
C GLU A 169 9.38 8.76 22.00
N ILE A 170 8.09 8.42 21.98
CA ILE A 170 7.07 9.05 22.83
C ILE A 170 7.28 8.69 24.29
N ASN A 171 7.60 7.44 24.61
CA ASN A 171 7.89 7.01 25.98
C ASN A 171 9.14 7.70 26.53
N LEU A 172 10.16 7.89 25.69
CA LEU A 172 11.38 8.62 26.05
C LEU A 172 11.11 10.14 26.16
N LYS A 173 10.39 10.73 25.21
CA LYS A 173 10.00 12.14 25.24
C LYS A 173 9.10 12.46 26.44
N ALA A 174 8.12 11.61 26.73
CA ALA A 174 7.26 11.75 27.90
C ALA A 174 8.04 11.63 29.22
N ARG A 175 9.09 10.80 29.27
CA ARG A 175 9.89 10.56 30.48
C ARG A 175 10.98 11.60 30.72
N TYR A 176 11.61 12.12 29.66
CA TYR A 176 12.78 13.01 29.76
C TYR A 176 12.57 14.41 29.17
N LEU A 177 11.76 14.57 28.11
CA LEU A 177 11.60 15.84 27.40
C LEU A 177 10.35 16.62 27.80
N LEU A 178 9.34 15.99 28.43
CA LEU A 178 8.21 16.73 29.01
C LEU A 178 8.64 17.85 29.99
N PRO A 179 9.64 17.65 30.88
CA PRO A 179 10.16 18.74 31.71
C PRO A 179 11.02 19.76 30.93
N PHE A 180 11.73 19.34 29.87
CA PHE A 180 12.61 20.21 29.07
C PHE A 180 11.84 21.07 28.04
N THR A 181 10.84 20.50 27.37
CA THR A 181 9.95 21.21 26.42
C THR A 181 9.12 22.29 27.10
N LEU A 182 8.70 22.08 28.36
CA LEU A 182 8.10 23.14 29.17
C LEU A 182 9.06 24.29 29.47
N GLU A 183 10.37 24.06 29.45
CA GLU A 183 11.40 25.06 29.72
C GLU A 183 11.73 25.85 28.44
N GLU A 184 11.90 25.16 27.30
CA GLU A 184 12.04 25.80 25.98
C GLU A 184 10.77 26.57 25.57
N GLU A 185 9.58 26.03 25.82
CA GLU A 185 8.31 26.71 25.55
C GLU A 185 8.18 28.00 26.39
N LYS A 186 8.67 28.00 27.64
CA LYS A 186 8.74 29.23 28.45
C LYS A 186 9.73 30.24 27.87
N ILE A 187 10.89 29.80 27.39
CA ILE A 187 11.90 30.68 26.78
C ILE A 187 11.37 31.28 25.47
N VAL A 188 10.71 30.49 24.62
CA VAL A 188 10.10 30.95 23.37
C VAL A 188 8.93 31.88 23.67
N LYS A 189 8.02 31.55 24.59
CA LYS A 189 6.95 32.45 25.04
C LYS A 189 7.50 33.77 25.58
N TYR A 190 8.60 33.71 26.34
CA TYR A 190 9.27 34.90 26.88
C TYR A 190 9.89 35.76 25.78
N ASN A 191 10.59 35.17 24.81
CA ASN A 191 11.13 35.89 23.65
C ASN A 191 10.04 36.50 22.77
N MET A 192 8.93 35.79 22.59
CA MET A 192 7.77 36.23 21.83
C MET A 192 7.04 37.39 22.54
N THR A 193 6.91 37.33 23.87
CA THR A 193 6.40 38.47 24.66
C THR A 193 7.34 39.67 24.64
N ILE A 194 8.66 39.47 24.64
CA ILE A 194 9.65 40.55 24.45
C ILE A 194 9.51 41.17 23.06
N TRP A 195 9.40 40.34 22.01
CA TRP A 195 9.24 40.81 20.65
C TRP A 195 7.95 41.62 20.49
N GLU A 196 6.83 41.12 21.02
CA GLU A 196 5.55 41.82 21.03
C GLU A 196 5.65 43.15 21.82
N ALA A 197 6.25 43.14 23.00
CA ALA A 197 6.49 44.36 23.79
C ALA A 197 7.40 45.36 23.05
N SER A 198 8.41 44.89 22.31
CA SER A 198 9.31 45.74 21.52
C SER A 198 8.59 46.37 20.32
N LEU A 199 7.63 45.66 19.70
CA LEU A 199 6.81 46.16 18.61
C LEU A 199 5.87 47.27 19.07
N TYR A 200 5.22 47.10 20.23
CA TYR A 200 4.34 48.13 20.83
C TYR A 200 5.13 49.36 21.30
N ASN A 201 6.31 49.19 21.92
CA ASN A 201 7.14 50.32 22.37
C ASN A 201 7.87 51.06 21.23
N GLY A 202 8.18 50.38 20.12
CA GLY A 202 8.92 50.97 18.99
C GLY A 202 8.06 51.80 18.04
N SER A 203 6.73 51.68 18.11
CA SER A 203 5.81 52.25 17.10
C SER A 203 4.73 53.19 17.65
N ILE A 204 4.51 53.24 18.97
CA ILE A 204 3.46 54.09 19.57
C ILE A 204 4.10 55.25 20.36
N PRO A 205 3.98 56.51 19.90
CA PRO A 205 4.23 57.66 20.76
C PRO A 205 3.12 57.73 21.82
N GLU A 206 3.48 58.02 23.07
CA GLU A 206 2.75 57.85 24.35
C GLU A 206 1.28 58.33 24.42
N ASN A 207 0.69 58.90 23.36
CA ASN A 207 -0.63 59.53 23.37
C ASN A 207 -1.59 59.15 22.21
N SER A 208 -1.39 58.03 21.51
CA SER A 208 -2.28 57.65 20.39
C SER A 208 -3.22 56.49 20.73
N THR A 209 -4.53 56.74 20.71
CA THR A 209 -5.59 55.71 20.71
C THR A 209 -5.71 55.12 19.29
N ALA A 210 -4.66 54.46 18.81
CA ALA A 210 -4.67 53.80 17.51
C ALA A 210 -5.25 52.37 17.62
N PRO A 211 -5.92 51.85 16.58
CA PRO A 211 -6.36 50.45 16.55
C PRO A 211 -5.15 49.50 16.69
N PRO A 212 -5.35 48.27 17.19
CA PRO A 212 -4.27 47.30 17.38
C PRO A 212 -3.48 47.11 16.08
N ILE A 213 -2.16 47.09 16.19
CA ILE A 213 -1.24 46.93 15.07
C ILE A 213 -1.56 45.59 14.39
N GLN A 214 -2.03 45.63 13.14
CA GLN A 214 -2.18 44.42 12.34
C GLN A 214 -0.81 44.00 11.83
N VAL A 215 -0.21 43.03 12.50
CA VAL A 215 1.03 42.39 12.05
C VAL A 215 0.67 41.29 11.07
N ASP A 216 1.36 41.21 9.93
CA ASP A 216 1.18 40.10 9.00
C ASP A 216 1.59 38.80 9.71
N PRO A 217 0.78 37.73 9.66
CA PRO A 217 1.11 36.44 10.29
C PRO A 217 2.48 35.88 9.88
N ALA A 218 3.05 36.30 8.75
CA ALA A 218 4.38 35.90 8.29
C ALA A 218 5.54 36.51 9.09
N ASP A 219 5.35 37.67 9.74
CA ASP A 219 6.40 38.42 10.43
C ASP A 219 6.56 38.04 11.93
N VAL A 220 5.69 37.17 12.43
CA VAL A 220 5.74 36.66 13.81
C VAL A 220 6.84 35.59 13.93
N PRO A 221 7.79 35.71 14.88
CA PRO A 221 8.79 34.68 15.13
C PRO A 221 8.11 33.38 15.53
N ARG A 222 8.30 32.30 14.74
CA ARG A 222 7.68 30.99 15.00
C ARG A 222 8.67 29.99 15.59
N GLY A 223 8.21 29.19 16.55
CA GLY A 223 8.93 28.01 17.02
C GLY A 223 9.00 26.88 15.98
N PRO A 224 9.87 25.86 16.18
CA PRO A 224 9.92 24.69 15.31
C PRO A 224 8.62 23.86 15.41
N CYS A 225 7.90 23.72 14.29
CA CYS A 225 6.67 22.95 14.21
C CYS A 225 6.94 21.49 13.84
N TRP A 226 6.75 20.56 14.78
CA TRP A 226 7.05 19.15 14.54
C TRP A 226 6.10 18.50 13.52
N GLU A 227 4.83 18.93 13.45
CA GLU A 227 3.85 18.40 12.49
C GLU A 227 4.28 18.69 11.04
N THR A 228 4.82 19.91 10.83
CA THR A 228 5.33 20.33 9.51
C THR A 228 6.61 19.58 9.17
N MET A 229 7.48 19.33 10.15
CA MET A 229 8.69 18.51 9.94
C MET A 229 8.32 17.09 9.50
N VAL A 230 7.35 16.45 10.17
CA VAL A 230 6.84 15.13 9.79
C VAL A 230 6.24 15.15 8.38
N GLY A 231 5.42 16.16 8.06
CA GLY A 231 4.87 16.34 6.72
C GLY A 231 5.94 16.50 5.63
N GLN A 232 7.00 17.26 5.91
CA GLN A 232 8.13 17.44 4.99
C GLN A 232 8.87 16.13 4.72
N GLU A 233 9.07 15.29 5.73
CA GLU A 233 9.69 13.97 5.55
C GLU A 233 8.81 13.05 4.69
N PHE A 234 7.49 13.03 4.89
CA PHE A 234 6.58 12.26 4.03
C PHE A 234 6.59 12.74 2.57
N VAL A 235 6.63 14.06 2.35
CA VAL A 235 6.74 14.62 1.00
C VAL A 235 8.07 14.25 0.37
N ARG A 236 9.19 14.41 1.10
CA ARG A 236 10.53 14.05 0.63
C ARG A 236 10.61 12.56 0.29
N LEU A 237 10.07 11.69 1.14
CA LEU A 237 10.02 10.24 0.91
C LEU A 237 9.22 9.91 -0.34
N THR A 238 8.04 10.51 -0.52
CA THR A 238 7.18 10.28 -1.69
C THR A 238 7.85 10.69 -2.99
N VAL A 239 8.55 11.84 -2.99
CA VAL A 239 9.31 12.32 -4.16
C VAL A 239 10.53 11.46 -4.44
N SER A 240 11.27 11.04 -3.40
CA SER A 240 12.43 10.16 -3.53
C SER A 240 12.05 8.79 -4.09
N ASP A 241 10.95 8.21 -3.62
CA ASP A 241 10.42 6.94 -4.11
C ASP A 241 9.94 7.04 -5.57
N MET A 242 9.27 8.14 -5.94
CA MET A 242 8.90 8.43 -7.33
C MET A 242 10.13 8.49 -8.23
N MET A 243 11.15 9.25 -7.85
CA MET A 243 12.40 9.37 -8.61
C MET A 243 13.09 8.02 -8.77
N THR A 244 13.19 7.26 -7.68
CA THR A 244 13.80 5.92 -7.68
C THR A 244 13.05 4.99 -8.62
N THR A 245 11.72 4.97 -8.57
CA THR A 245 10.89 4.16 -9.47
C THR A 245 11.14 4.52 -10.93
N TYR A 246 11.21 5.82 -11.28
CA TYR A 246 11.46 6.25 -12.65
C TYR A 246 12.86 5.89 -13.13
N ILE A 247 13.87 6.05 -12.27
CA ILE A 247 15.24 5.66 -12.56
C ILE A 247 15.32 4.14 -12.78
N THR A 248 14.70 3.33 -11.93
CA THR A 248 14.70 1.88 -12.08
C THR A 248 13.99 1.42 -13.35
N ILE A 249 12.86 2.02 -13.72
CA ILE A 249 12.17 1.72 -14.99
C ILE A 249 13.03 2.14 -16.19
N LEU A 250 13.52 3.37 -16.20
CA LEU A 250 14.27 3.92 -17.34
C LEU A 250 15.65 3.30 -17.51
N ILE A 251 16.35 2.96 -16.43
CA ILE A 251 17.70 2.42 -16.48
C ILE A 251 17.64 0.89 -16.44
N GLY A 252 16.87 0.30 -15.52
CA GLY A 252 16.81 -1.15 -15.34
C GLY A 252 16.28 -1.87 -16.57
N ASP A 253 15.06 -1.53 -17.00
CA ASP A 253 14.42 -2.22 -18.12
C ASP A 253 15.09 -1.87 -19.46
N PHE A 254 15.48 -0.60 -19.66
CA PHE A 254 16.17 -0.18 -20.87
C PHE A 254 17.58 -0.78 -20.99
N LEU A 255 18.42 -0.71 -19.95
CA LEU A 255 19.77 -1.28 -20.00
C LEU A 255 19.71 -2.80 -20.15
N ARG A 256 18.76 -3.47 -19.48
CA ARG A 256 18.57 -4.92 -19.64
C ARG A 256 18.17 -5.26 -21.08
N ALA A 257 17.22 -4.52 -21.67
CA ALA A 257 16.80 -4.74 -23.05
C ALA A 257 17.94 -4.48 -24.06
N VAL A 258 18.73 -3.41 -23.86
CA VAL A 258 19.89 -3.10 -24.70
C VAL A 258 20.98 -4.14 -24.54
N PHE A 259 21.25 -4.60 -23.31
CA PHE A 259 22.22 -5.64 -23.02
C PHE A 259 21.86 -6.95 -23.74
N VAL A 260 20.62 -7.40 -23.62
CA VAL A 260 20.14 -8.61 -24.32
C VAL A 260 20.29 -8.43 -25.83
N ARG A 261 19.86 -7.31 -26.39
CA ARG A 261 19.90 -7.09 -27.85
C ARG A 261 21.31 -6.99 -28.42
N PHE A 262 22.25 -6.39 -27.68
CA PHE A 262 23.63 -6.19 -28.15
C PHE A 262 24.51 -7.42 -27.91
N PHE A 263 24.43 -8.03 -26.72
CA PHE A 263 25.25 -9.19 -26.38
C PHE A 263 24.73 -10.50 -26.98
N ASN A 264 23.48 -10.59 -27.43
CA ASN A 264 23.00 -11.77 -28.18
C ASN A 264 23.79 -12.00 -29.48
N TYR A 265 24.30 -10.94 -30.13
CA TYR A 265 25.14 -11.06 -31.32
C TYR A 265 26.57 -11.54 -31.04
N CYS A 266 27.05 -11.34 -29.81
CA CYS A 266 28.47 -11.53 -29.45
C CYS A 266 28.69 -12.73 -28.52
N TRP A 267 27.62 -13.35 -28.02
CA TRP A 267 27.67 -14.43 -27.03
C TRP A 267 27.16 -15.76 -27.63
N CYS A 268 27.67 -16.88 -27.12
CA CYS A 268 27.36 -18.23 -27.61
C CYS A 268 26.05 -18.82 -27.05
N TRP A 269 25.28 -18.05 -26.28
CA TRP A 269 24.01 -18.44 -25.67
C TRP A 269 22.91 -17.59 -26.25
N ASP A 270 21.75 -18.20 -26.47
CA ASP A 270 20.55 -17.49 -26.87
C ASP A 270 20.00 -16.75 -25.65
N LEU A 271 20.46 -15.52 -25.42
CA LEU A 271 20.04 -14.69 -24.28
C LEU A 271 18.55 -14.34 -24.34
N GLU A 272 17.90 -14.54 -25.49
CA GLU A 272 16.46 -14.34 -25.66
C GLU A 272 15.65 -15.39 -24.87
N TYR A 273 16.14 -16.64 -24.82
CA TYR A 273 15.52 -17.76 -24.07
C TYR A 273 16.27 -18.15 -22.78
N GLY A 274 17.54 -17.77 -22.61
CA GLY A 274 18.39 -18.07 -21.46
C GLY A 274 18.50 -16.92 -20.44
N PHE A 275 19.14 -17.16 -19.29
CA PHE A 275 19.41 -16.09 -18.31
C PHE A 275 20.59 -15.22 -18.80
N PRO A 276 20.46 -13.88 -18.92
CA PRO A 276 19.36 -13.00 -18.54
C PRO A 276 18.39 -12.70 -19.70
N SER A 277 17.16 -13.22 -19.64
CA SER A 277 16.10 -12.95 -20.64
C SER A 277 15.56 -11.51 -20.50
N TYR A 278 14.72 -11.09 -21.45
CA TYR A 278 13.97 -9.83 -21.36
C TYR A 278 13.18 -9.74 -20.04
N SER A 279 12.95 -8.52 -19.58
CA SER A 279 12.13 -8.28 -18.38
C SER A 279 10.68 -8.65 -18.70
N GLU A 280 10.07 -9.50 -17.88
CA GLU A 280 8.64 -9.78 -17.97
C GLU A 280 7.86 -8.69 -17.24
N PHE A 281 6.75 -8.24 -17.81
CA PHE A 281 5.89 -7.27 -17.14
C PHE A 281 5.09 -7.91 -16.00
N ASP A 282 5.59 -7.82 -14.76
CA ASP A 282 4.85 -8.31 -13.59
C ASP A 282 3.78 -7.30 -13.14
N ILE A 283 2.52 -7.60 -13.50
CA ILE A 283 1.34 -6.84 -13.10
C ILE A 283 1.21 -6.81 -11.57
N SER A 284 1.51 -7.92 -10.92
CA SER A 284 1.26 -8.12 -9.49
C SER A 284 2.19 -7.31 -8.61
N GLY A 285 3.50 -7.32 -8.90
CA GLY A 285 4.50 -6.51 -8.22
C GLY A 285 4.20 -5.01 -8.34
N ASN A 286 3.82 -4.55 -9.53
CA ASN A 286 3.48 -3.14 -9.75
C ASN A 286 2.20 -2.71 -9.01
N VAL A 287 1.13 -3.51 -9.05
CA VAL A 287 -0.11 -3.23 -8.30
C VAL A 287 0.17 -3.21 -6.79
N LEU A 288 0.99 -4.13 -6.32
CA LEU A 288 1.36 -4.23 -4.92
C LEU A 288 2.17 -3.01 -4.46
N GLY A 289 3.20 -2.62 -5.22
CA GLY A 289 3.97 -1.40 -4.97
C GLY A 289 3.08 -0.14 -4.95
N LEU A 290 2.07 -0.08 -5.83
CA LEU A 290 1.10 1.00 -5.86
C LEU A 290 0.25 1.04 -4.58
N ILE A 291 -0.26 -0.10 -4.11
CA ILE A 291 -1.08 -0.17 -2.88
C ILE A 291 -0.26 0.22 -1.65
N PHE A 292 1.01 -0.17 -1.57
CA PHE A 292 1.88 0.23 -0.46
C PHE A 292 2.17 1.73 -0.44
N ASN A 293 2.48 2.29 -1.60
CA ASN A 293 2.67 3.75 -1.73
C ASN A 293 1.40 4.50 -1.33
N GLN A 294 0.22 3.99 -1.72
CA GLN A 294 -1.06 4.56 -1.31
C GLN A 294 -1.26 4.56 0.21
N GLY A 295 -0.81 3.51 0.90
CA GLY A 295 -0.81 3.44 2.36
C GLY A 295 0.04 4.54 3.02
N MET A 296 1.23 4.81 2.50
CA MET A 296 2.09 5.90 3.00
C MET A 296 1.46 7.28 2.79
N ILE A 297 0.76 7.47 1.66
CA ILE A 297 0.07 8.72 1.35
C ILE A 297 -1.11 8.96 2.29
N TRP A 298 -1.86 7.92 2.66
CA TRP A 298 -2.95 8.04 3.64
C TRP A 298 -2.44 8.39 5.05
N MET A 299 -1.30 7.84 5.44
CA MET A 299 -0.65 8.21 6.71
C MET A 299 -0.14 9.67 6.67
N GLY A 300 0.47 10.08 5.56
CA GLY A 300 1.04 11.42 5.38
C GLY A 300 0.02 12.54 5.11
N SER A 301 -1.19 12.22 4.64
CA SER A 301 -2.21 13.21 4.26
C SER A 301 -2.71 14.04 5.44
N PHE A 302 -2.66 13.49 6.67
CA PHE A 302 -2.99 14.20 7.89
C PHE A 302 -2.01 15.36 8.16
N TYR A 303 -0.72 15.16 7.89
CA TYR A 303 0.33 16.15 8.12
C TYR A 303 0.53 17.10 6.94
N ALA A 304 0.34 16.61 5.71
CA ALA A 304 0.53 17.35 4.48
C ALA A 304 -0.73 17.21 3.58
N PRO A 305 -1.68 18.17 3.65
CA PRO A 305 -2.95 18.05 2.93
C PRO A 305 -2.80 18.07 1.39
N CYS A 306 -1.69 18.61 0.88
CA CYS A 306 -1.37 18.60 -0.56
C CYS A 306 -0.77 17.27 -1.06
N LEU A 307 -0.44 16.34 -0.16
CA LEU A 307 0.23 15.08 -0.50
C LEU A 307 -0.61 14.15 -1.40
N PRO A 308 -1.95 14.04 -1.24
CA PRO A 308 -2.81 13.37 -2.21
C PRO A 308 -2.75 13.97 -3.63
N ALA A 309 -2.59 15.29 -3.76
CA ALA A 309 -2.47 15.93 -5.08
C ALA A 309 -1.14 15.55 -5.77
N ILE A 310 -0.04 15.52 -5.00
CA ILE A 310 1.26 15.02 -5.47
C ILE A 310 1.14 13.56 -5.93
N ASN A 311 0.39 12.73 -5.20
CA ASN A 311 0.15 11.35 -5.59
C ASN A 311 -0.64 11.22 -6.89
N VAL A 312 -1.67 12.04 -7.11
CA VAL A 312 -2.42 12.02 -8.38
C VAL A 312 -1.49 12.33 -9.56
N PHE A 313 -0.64 13.34 -9.41
CA PHE A 313 0.37 13.65 -10.44
C PHE A 313 1.32 12.46 -10.67
N ARG A 314 1.85 11.88 -9.60
CA ARG A 314 2.71 10.68 -9.64
C ARG A 314 2.05 9.51 -10.36
N LEU A 315 0.78 9.21 -10.06
CA LEU A 315 0.04 8.10 -10.67
C LEU A 315 -0.15 8.33 -12.17
N HIS A 316 -0.46 9.57 -12.55
CA HIS A 316 -0.62 9.96 -13.94
C HIS A 316 0.67 9.79 -14.73
N THR A 317 1.79 10.33 -14.25
CA THR A 317 3.10 10.19 -14.91
C THR A 317 3.61 8.75 -14.89
N SER A 318 3.38 8.00 -13.81
CA SER A 318 3.73 6.59 -13.71
C SER A 318 3.00 5.72 -14.74
N MET A 319 1.73 6.02 -15.04
CA MET A 319 0.97 5.31 -16.06
C MET A 319 1.64 5.43 -17.44
N TYR A 320 2.02 6.64 -17.85
CA TYR A 320 2.66 6.86 -19.15
C TYR A 320 4.04 6.21 -19.24
N LEU A 321 4.85 6.33 -18.18
CA LEU A 321 6.18 5.72 -18.15
C LEU A 321 6.13 4.20 -18.18
N GLN A 322 5.24 3.58 -17.41
CA GLN A 322 5.06 2.13 -17.43
C GLN A 322 4.49 1.65 -18.76
N CYS A 323 3.56 2.38 -19.36
CA CYS A 323 3.04 2.06 -20.69
C CYS A 323 4.16 2.10 -21.75
N TRP A 324 4.99 3.13 -21.72
CA TRP A 324 6.16 3.22 -22.60
C TRP A 324 7.14 2.06 -22.38
N ALA A 325 7.50 1.76 -21.13
CA ALA A 325 8.43 0.68 -20.80
C ALA A 325 7.91 -0.69 -21.26
N VAL A 326 6.61 -0.95 -21.07
CA VAL A 326 5.95 -2.19 -21.51
C VAL A 326 5.97 -2.33 -23.03
N MET A 327 5.72 -1.25 -23.76
CA MET A 327 5.66 -1.28 -25.22
C MET A 327 7.05 -1.36 -25.88
N CYS A 328 8.10 -0.86 -25.22
CA CYS A 328 9.44 -0.77 -25.81
C CYS A 328 10.43 -1.84 -25.32
N CYS A 329 10.37 -2.24 -24.05
CA CYS A 329 11.44 -3.02 -23.41
C CYS A 329 11.00 -4.40 -22.90
N ASN A 330 9.71 -4.59 -22.61
CA ASN A 330 9.24 -5.79 -21.93
C ASN A 330 8.52 -6.74 -22.88
N VAL A 331 8.68 -8.04 -22.63
CA VAL A 331 7.96 -9.08 -23.35
C VAL A 331 6.66 -9.38 -22.61
N PRO A 332 5.53 -9.59 -23.30
CA PRO A 332 4.29 -10.01 -22.64
C PRO A 332 4.51 -11.29 -21.85
N GLN A 333 4.00 -11.35 -20.62
CA GLN A 333 4.08 -12.57 -19.80
C GLN A 333 3.55 -13.78 -20.58
N GLU A 334 4.32 -14.87 -20.61
CA GLU A 334 3.94 -16.12 -21.30
C GLU A 334 2.61 -16.68 -20.77
N ARG A 335 2.24 -16.30 -19.54
CA ARG A 335 1.07 -16.80 -18.82
C ARG A 335 0.12 -15.64 -18.52
N VAL A 336 -0.91 -15.49 -19.34
CA VAL A 336 -1.94 -14.47 -19.15
C VAL A 336 -2.88 -14.94 -18.04
N PHE A 337 -2.94 -14.22 -16.91
CA PHE A 337 -3.91 -14.50 -15.83
C PHE A 337 -5.16 -13.63 -15.97
N LYS A 338 -6.34 -14.24 -15.86
CA LYS A 338 -7.62 -13.55 -15.83
C LYS A 338 -7.75 -12.78 -14.52
N ALA A 339 -7.56 -11.47 -14.60
CA ALA A 339 -7.64 -10.51 -13.49
C ALA A 339 -8.96 -10.55 -12.69
N SER A 340 -10.05 -11.07 -13.27
CA SER A 340 -11.40 -11.04 -12.67
C SER A 340 -11.51 -11.79 -11.32
N ARG A 341 -10.70 -12.84 -11.06
CA ARG A 341 -10.78 -13.59 -9.79
C ARG A 341 -9.84 -13.03 -8.70
N SER A 342 -8.83 -12.25 -9.06
CA SER A 342 -7.86 -11.63 -8.14
C SER A 342 -8.29 -10.24 -7.63
N ASN A 343 -9.29 -9.60 -8.24
CA ASN A 343 -9.77 -8.28 -7.81
C ASN A 343 -10.17 -8.25 -6.32
N ASN A 344 -10.89 -9.28 -5.84
CA ASN A 344 -11.28 -9.37 -4.42
C ASN A 344 -10.07 -9.45 -3.47
N PHE A 345 -8.98 -10.05 -3.92
CA PHE A 345 -7.77 -10.19 -3.12
C PHE A 345 -7.06 -8.84 -2.96
N TYR A 346 -6.87 -8.10 -4.06
CA TYR A 346 -6.27 -6.77 -4.01
C TYR A 346 -7.14 -5.77 -3.24
N MET A 347 -8.47 -5.81 -3.39
CA MET A 347 -9.38 -4.96 -2.62
C MET A 347 -9.32 -5.25 -1.10
N ALA A 348 -9.27 -6.52 -0.70
CA ALA A 348 -9.12 -6.89 0.70
C ALA A 348 -7.76 -6.44 1.28
N MET A 349 -6.69 -6.57 0.50
CA MET A 349 -5.36 -6.11 0.89
C MET A 349 -5.30 -4.58 1.03
N LEU A 350 -5.89 -3.84 0.10
CA LEU A 350 -6.00 -2.39 0.14
C LEU A 350 -6.75 -1.92 1.39
N LEU A 351 -7.88 -2.56 1.72
CA LEU A 351 -8.64 -2.27 2.94
C LEU A 351 -7.80 -2.54 4.20
N PHE A 352 -7.04 -3.63 4.22
CA PHE A 352 -6.18 -3.95 5.35
C PHE A 352 -5.04 -2.92 5.52
N ILE A 353 -4.40 -2.50 4.43
CA ILE A 353 -3.36 -1.47 4.45
C ILE A 353 -3.92 -0.12 4.87
N LEU A 354 -5.14 0.22 4.43
CA LEU A 354 -5.84 1.42 4.90
C LEU A 354 -5.98 1.41 6.42
N PHE A 355 -6.52 0.33 6.99
CA PHE A 355 -6.66 0.17 8.43
C PHE A 355 -5.32 0.34 9.15
N LEU A 356 -4.30 -0.40 8.73
CA LEU A 356 -2.97 -0.33 9.34
C LEU A 356 -2.32 1.07 9.24
N SER A 357 -2.48 1.77 8.12
CA SER A 357 -1.92 3.12 7.91
C SER A 357 -2.62 4.20 8.74
N THR A 358 -3.89 4.00 9.09
CA THR A 358 -4.65 4.96 9.91
C THR A 358 -4.32 4.85 11.41
N LEU A 359 -3.84 3.69 11.88
CA LEU A 359 -3.53 3.47 13.30
C LEU A 359 -2.48 4.45 13.85
N PRO A 360 -1.32 4.68 13.19
CA PRO A 360 -0.35 5.68 13.64
C PRO A 360 -0.93 7.10 13.68
N ALA A 361 -1.68 7.50 12.66
CA ALA A 361 -2.29 8.84 12.61
C ALA A 361 -3.28 9.04 13.76
N VAL A 362 -4.19 8.08 13.99
CA VAL A 362 -5.13 8.12 15.13
C VAL A 362 -4.39 8.17 16.46
N TYR A 363 -3.34 7.37 16.61
CA TYR A 363 -2.52 7.38 17.82
C TYR A 363 -1.85 8.74 18.06
N THR A 364 -1.28 9.38 17.03
CA THR A 364 -0.70 10.72 17.16
C THR A 364 -1.73 11.79 17.54
N ILE A 365 -2.94 11.74 16.96
CA ILE A 365 -4.04 12.68 17.27
C ILE A 365 -4.47 12.59 18.73
N VAL A 366 -4.50 11.38 19.30
CA VAL A 366 -4.99 11.13 20.66
C VAL A 366 -3.87 11.36 21.69
N SER A 367 -2.65 10.90 21.41
CA SER A 367 -1.60 10.80 22.42
C SER A 367 -0.64 12.00 22.44
N ILE A 368 -0.39 12.67 21.31
CA ILE A 368 0.64 13.72 21.21
C ILE A 368 -0.02 15.12 21.27
N PRO A 369 0.47 16.04 22.12
CA PRO A 369 -0.01 17.42 22.12
C PRO A 369 0.45 18.17 20.85
N PRO A 370 -0.38 19.08 20.30
CA PRO A 370 0.01 19.87 19.14
C PRO A 370 1.09 20.90 19.50
N SER A 371 1.82 21.38 18.48
CA SER A 371 2.75 22.49 18.65
C SER A 371 2.03 23.77 19.10
N PHE A 372 2.65 24.51 20.02
CA PHE A 372 2.02 25.69 20.63
C PHE A 372 1.78 26.81 19.62
N ASP A 373 2.70 27.01 18.68
CA ASP A 373 2.84 28.24 17.89
C ASP A 373 2.56 28.06 16.38
N CYS A 374 2.20 26.83 15.96
CA CYS A 374 2.08 26.50 14.55
C CYS A 374 0.82 25.70 14.21
N GLY A 375 0.36 25.90 12.97
CA GLY A 375 -0.67 25.07 12.36
C GLY A 375 -2.09 25.32 12.88
N PRO A 376 -3.07 24.57 12.38
CA PRO A 376 -4.49 24.75 12.71
C PRO A 376 -4.84 24.32 14.14
N PHE A 377 -3.92 23.67 14.86
CA PHE A 377 -4.12 23.15 16.21
C PHE A 377 -3.40 23.98 17.30
N SER A 378 -2.85 25.13 16.92
CA SER A 378 -2.12 26.03 17.84
C SER A 378 -2.99 26.44 19.05
N GLY A 379 -2.38 26.42 20.24
CA GLY A 379 -3.03 26.82 21.49
C GLY A 379 -4.01 25.80 22.09
N LYS A 380 -4.14 24.58 21.54
CA LYS A 380 -5.02 23.52 22.07
C LYS A 380 -4.25 22.46 22.85
N THR A 381 -4.91 21.79 23.79
CA THR A 381 -4.24 20.72 24.57
C THR A 381 -4.22 19.41 23.81
N ARG A 382 -5.24 19.18 22.97
CA ARG A 382 -5.36 18.01 22.10
C ARG A 382 -5.86 18.41 20.71
N MET A 383 -5.38 17.71 19.68
CA MET A 383 -5.77 17.98 18.28
C MET A 383 -7.28 17.81 18.03
N PHE A 384 -7.96 16.90 18.75
CA PHE A 384 -9.39 16.66 18.57
C PHE A 384 -10.28 17.76 19.17
N GLU A 385 -9.76 18.62 20.05
CA GLU A 385 -10.56 19.71 20.66
C GLU A 385 -11.02 20.73 19.63
N VAL A 386 -10.24 20.95 18.57
CA VAL A 386 -10.61 21.82 17.45
C VAL A 386 -11.91 21.35 16.79
N ILE A 387 -12.13 20.04 16.69
CA ILE A 387 -13.36 19.50 16.08
C ILE A 387 -14.58 19.94 16.89
N SER A 388 -14.51 19.87 18.22
CA SER A 388 -15.60 20.29 19.11
C SER A 388 -15.84 21.80 19.05
N GLU A 389 -14.78 22.60 18.99
CA GLU A 389 -14.89 24.06 18.96
C GLU A 389 -15.39 24.57 17.60
N THR A 390 -14.87 24.06 16.49
CA THR A 390 -15.35 24.35 15.13
C THR A 390 -16.82 23.95 14.98
N LEU A 391 -17.24 22.84 15.59
CA LEU A 391 -18.63 22.40 15.61
C LEU A 391 -19.56 23.39 16.33
N GLU A 392 -19.05 24.10 17.34
CA GLU A 392 -19.81 25.10 18.10
C GLU A 392 -19.77 26.50 17.46
N HIS A 393 -18.63 26.90 16.87
CA HIS A 393 -18.40 28.26 16.38
C HIS A 393 -18.67 28.47 14.88
N ASP A 394 -18.28 27.52 14.02
CA ASP A 394 -18.34 27.68 12.56
C ASP A 394 -19.53 26.99 11.92
N PHE A 395 -20.08 25.95 12.57
CA PHE A 395 -21.24 25.23 12.07
C PHE A 395 -22.56 25.80 12.62
N PRO A 396 -23.63 25.83 11.81
CA PRO A 396 -24.94 26.29 12.26
C PRO A 396 -25.45 25.43 13.41
N SER A 397 -26.11 26.05 14.40
CA SER A 397 -26.52 25.43 15.68
C SER A 397 -27.37 24.15 15.59
N TRP A 398 -27.98 23.87 14.44
CA TRP A 398 -28.66 22.60 14.18
C TRP A 398 -27.67 21.43 14.03
N PHE A 399 -26.48 21.68 13.51
CA PHE A 399 -25.47 20.65 13.22
C PHE A 399 -24.83 20.12 14.51
N GLY A 400 -24.49 20.99 15.47
CA GLY A 400 -24.04 20.58 16.80
C GLY A 400 -25.08 19.74 17.56
N LYS A 401 -26.38 20.07 17.41
CA LYS A 401 -27.48 19.24 17.99
C LYS A 401 -27.52 17.86 17.34
N VAL A 402 -27.44 17.77 16.01
CA VAL A 402 -27.43 16.48 15.29
C VAL A 402 -26.21 15.65 15.69
N PHE A 403 -25.04 16.25 15.81
CA PHE A 403 -23.82 15.56 16.23
C PHE A 403 -23.94 15.05 17.68
N GLY A 404 -24.45 15.88 18.60
CA GLY A 404 -24.72 15.45 19.98
C GLY A 404 -25.74 14.31 20.09
N TYR A 405 -26.77 14.29 19.23
CA TYR A 405 -27.71 13.17 19.14
C TYR A 405 -27.07 11.92 18.53
N ALA A 406 -26.23 12.08 17.50
CA ALA A 406 -25.53 10.98 16.84
C ALA A 406 -24.44 10.34 17.71
N SER A 407 -23.73 11.13 18.52
CA SER A 407 -22.71 10.66 19.47
C SER A 407 -23.29 10.09 20.77
N ASN A 408 -24.62 10.10 20.93
CA ASN A 408 -25.25 9.56 22.13
C ASN A 408 -25.08 8.03 22.17
N PRO A 409 -24.42 7.46 23.21
CA PRO A 409 -24.19 6.03 23.30
C PRO A 409 -25.49 5.22 23.31
N GLY A 410 -26.60 5.81 23.78
CA GLY A 410 -27.92 5.19 23.76
C GLY A 410 -28.54 5.04 22.36
N LEU A 411 -28.07 5.79 21.36
CA LEU A 411 -28.55 5.74 19.97
C LEU A 411 -27.59 4.94 19.08
N ILE A 412 -26.28 5.05 19.34
CA ILE A 412 -25.25 4.26 18.66
C ILE A 412 -25.44 2.76 18.90
N LEU A 413 -25.68 2.36 20.15
CA LEU A 413 -25.76 0.94 20.52
C LEU A 413 -26.91 0.18 19.81
N PRO A 414 -28.16 0.70 19.75
CA PRO A 414 -29.21 0.06 18.96
C PRO A 414 -28.94 0.13 17.45
N PHE A 415 -28.31 1.19 16.94
CA PHE A 415 -27.95 1.29 15.52
C PHE A 415 -26.89 0.25 15.12
N ILE A 416 -25.86 0.05 15.94
CA ILE A 416 -24.86 -1.00 15.77
C ILE A 416 -25.52 -2.38 15.82
N LEU A 417 -26.42 -2.62 16.78
CA LEU A 417 -27.19 -3.87 16.85
C LEU A 417 -28.00 -4.12 15.57
N LEU A 418 -28.70 -3.09 15.07
CA LEU A 418 -29.46 -3.17 13.81
C LEU A 418 -28.55 -3.46 12.61
N MET A 419 -27.38 -2.83 12.55
CA MET A 419 -26.36 -3.10 11.52
C MET A 419 -25.87 -4.54 11.58
N VAL A 420 -25.52 -5.05 12.76
CA VAL A 420 -25.09 -6.45 12.94
C VAL A 420 -26.20 -7.42 12.56
N LEU A 421 -27.44 -7.15 12.96
CA LEU A 421 -28.59 -7.98 12.64
C LEU A 421 -28.90 -7.98 11.13
N SER A 422 -28.73 -6.82 10.48
CA SER A 422 -28.85 -6.69 9.02
C SER A 422 -27.76 -7.44 8.28
N ILE A 423 -26.50 -7.35 8.73
CA ILE A 423 -25.38 -8.13 8.17
C ILE A 423 -25.65 -9.64 8.34
N TYR A 424 -26.11 -10.06 9.52
CA TYR A 424 -26.47 -11.45 9.78
C TYR A 424 -27.59 -11.92 8.85
N TYR A 425 -28.65 -11.13 8.70
CA TYR A 425 -29.76 -11.41 7.79
C TYR A 425 -29.31 -11.51 6.32
N LEU A 426 -28.50 -10.56 5.84
CA LEU A 426 -27.98 -10.56 4.48
C LEU A 426 -27.06 -11.76 4.23
N ASN A 427 -26.23 -12.15 5.20
CA ASN A 427 -25.35 -13.30 5.08
C ASN A 427 -26.15 -14.62 5.07
N ALA A 428 -27.15 -14.75 5.94
CA ALA A 428 -28.06 -15.91 5.95
C ALA A 428 -28.84 -16.02 4.62
N THR A 429 -29.33 -14.90 4.11
CA THR A 429 -30.05 -14.82 2.83
C THR A 429 -29.12 -15.16 1.65
N SER A 430 -27.90 -14.65 1.64
CA SER A 430 -26.87 -14.98 0.63
C SER A 430 -26.56 -16.48 0.62
N LYS A 431 -26.44 -17.10 1.80
CA LYS A 431 -26.23 -18.56 1.91
C LYS A 431 -27.43 -19.35 1.37
N SER A 432 -28.65 -18.94 1.70
CA SER A 432 -29.87 -19.56 1.17
C SER A 432 -29.99 -19.45 -0.36
N TYR A 433 -29.72 -18.27 -0.93
CA TYR A 433 -29.68 -18.09 -2.38
C TYR A 433 -28.61 -18.96 -3.05
N LYS A 434 -27.46 -19.17 -2.40
CA LYS A 434 -26.40 -20.04 -2.89
C LYS A 434 -26.85 -21.50 -2.92
N GLU A 435 -27.54 -21.97 -1.88
CA GLU A 435 -28.12 -23.32 -1.81
C GLU A 435 -29.22 -23.53 -2.85
N ALA A 436 -30.14 -22.57 -3.01
CA ALA A 436 -31.19 -22.61 -4.02
C ALA A 436 -30.61 -22.67 -5.46
N ASN A 437 -29.58 -21.88 -5.75
CA ASN A 437 -28.88 -21.94 -7.03
C ASN A 437 -28.17 -23.29 -7.27
N LEU A 438 -27.60 -23.88 -6.22
CA LEU A 438 -26.97 -25.20 -6.29
C LEU A 438 -28.00 -26.29 -6.59
N GLU A 439 -29.18 -26.22 -5.96
CA GLU A 439 -30.29 -27.13 -6.21
C GLU A 439 -30.86 -26.96 -7.63
N LEU A 440 -31.02 -25.72 -8.10
CA LEU A 440 -31.43 -25.44 -9.48
C LEU A 440 -30.44 -26.00 -10.49
N LYS A 441 -29.13 -25.86 -10.23
CA LYS A 441 -28.08 -26.48 -11.05
C LYS A 441 -28.21 -28.02 -11.09
N LYS A 442 -28.42 -28.66 -9.95
CA LYS A 442 -28.64 -30.13 -9.89
C LYS A 442 -29.88 -30.55 -10.69
N LYS A 443 -30.97 -29.79 -10.60
CA LYS A 443 -32.20 -30.03 -11.38
C LYS A 443 -31.97 -29.86 -12.88
N LEU A 444 -31.21 -28.85 -13.31
CA LEU A 444 -30.85 -28.66 -14.72
C LEU A 444 -29.96 -29.80 -15.24
N GLN A 445 -29.01 -30.27 -14.43
CA GLN A 445 -28.16 -31.42 -14.78
C GLN A 445 -28.98 -32.71 -14.93
N SER A 446 -29.93 -32.98 -14.02
CA SER A 446 -30.75 -34.20 -14.10
C SER A 446 -31.69 -34.22 -15.31
N VAL A 447 -32.22 -33.07 -15.73
CA VAL A 447 -32.99 -32.95 -16.98
C VAL A 447 -32.11 -33.17 -18.20
N ARG A 448 -30.86 -32.66 -18.18
CA ARG A 448 -29.91 -32.85 -19.28
C ARG A 448 -29.43 -34.30 -19.44
N ILE A 449 -29.44 -35.10 -18.37
CA ILE A 449 -29.08 -36.53 -18.44
C ILE A 449 -30.24 -37.39 -18.97
N LYS A 450 -31.48 -36.92 -18.84
CA LYS A 450 -32.69 -37.63 -19.28
C LYS A 450 -33.07 -37.40 -20.75
N ASN A 451 -32.53 -36.36 -21.38
CA ASN A 451 -32.65 -36.07 -22.81
C ASN A 451 -31.34 -36.42 -23.51
#